data_AF-C6V520-F1
#
_entry.id   AF-C6V520-F1
#
_cell.length_a   1.000
_cell.length_b   1.000
_cell.length_c   1.000
_cell.angle_alpha   90.00
_cell.angle_beta   90.00
_cell.angle_gamma   90.00
#
_symmetry.space_group_name_H-M   'P 1'
#
loop_
_entity.id
_entity.type
_entity.pdbx_description
1 polymer ?
#
loop_
_entity_poly.entity_id
_entity_poly.type
_entity_poly.pdbx_seq_one_letter_code
_entity_poly.pdbx_strand_id
1 'polypeptide(L)'
;MFCKDTLVGVDNAGNRYYKRGSRRFVRYATSECDPTKIAFEWHLWLHHAVDFVPDGSSSTEASRFCGLGETSARDEVGALPYVPWRP
;
A
#
# COMPACT_ATOMS: atom_id res chain seq x y z
N MET A 1 8.85 -7.65 30.93
CA MET A 1 8.30 -8.53 29.87
C MET A 1 8.84 -8.01 28.54
N PHE A 2 9.79 -8.71 27.92
CA PHE A 2 10.44 -8.23 26.70
C PHE A 2 9.48 -8.44 25.52
N CYS A 3 9.03 -7.35 24.92
CA CYS A 3 8.24 -7.41 23.69
C CYS A 3 9.17 -7.86 22.55
N LYS A 4 9.10 -9.15 22.20
CA LYS A 4 9.80 -9.70 21.03
C LYS A 4 9.19 -9.13 19.76
N ASP A 5 10.05 -8.72 18.83
CA ASP A 5 9.64 -8.35 17.48
C ASP A 5 9.45 -9.65 16.67
N THR A 6 8.26 -9.83 16.09
CA THR A 6 7.97 -10.99 15.23
C THR A 6 8.18 -10.58 13.78
N LEU A 7 9.06 -11.30 13.07
CA LEU A 7 9.19 -11.17 11.62
C LEU A 7 7.92 -11.70 10.97
N VAL A 8 7.28 -10.85 10.18
CA VAL A 8 6.01 -11.16 9.51
C VAL A 8 6.26 -11.64 8.09
N GLY A 9 7.14 -10.96 7.35
CA GLY A 9 7.45 -11.34 5.99
C GLY A 9 8.55 -10.47 5.38
N VAL A 10 8.87 -10.80 4.13
CA VAL A 10 9.88 -10.11 3.32
C VAL A 10 9.28 -9.88 1.94
N ASP A 11 9.44 -8.68 1.40
CA ASP A 11 9.03 -8.40 0.02
C ASP A 11 10.13 -8.76 -0.99
N ASN A 12 9.81 -8.62 -2.28
CA ASN A 12 10.73 -8.89 -3.38
C ASN A 12 11.93 -7.93 -3.42
N ALA A 13 11.82 -6.75 -2.80
CA ALA A 13 12.92 -5.80 -2.66
C ALA A 13 13.84 -6.14 -1.46
N GLY A 14 13.49 -7.14 -0.67
CA GLY A 14 14.23 -7.59 0.51
C GLY A 14 13.90 -6.80 1.78
N ASN A 15 12.89 -5.93 1.78
CA ASN A 15 12.45 -5.22 2.98
C ASN A 15 11.78 -6.22 3.93
N ARG A 16 12.14 -6.13 5.20
CA ARG A 16 11.62 -7.03 6.25
C ARG A 16 10.59 -6.32 7.09
N TYR A 17 9.43 -6.94 7.25
CA TYR A 17 8.29 -6.39 7.97
C TYR A 17 8.14 -7.09 9.31
N TYR A 18 7.93 -6.31 10.37
CA TYR A 18 7.86 -6.78 11.74
C TYR A 18 6.60 -6.29 12.43
N LYS A 19 6.12 -7.08 13.40
CA LYS A 19 5.02 -6.73 14.28
C LYS A 19 5.48 -6.85 15.73
N ARG A 20 5.23 -5.79 16.52
CA ARG A 20 5.39 -5.79 17.97
C ARG A 20 4.11 -5.27 18.62
N GLY A 21 3.30 -6.20 19.14
CA GLY A 21 1.97 -5.88 19.66
C GLY A 21 1.09 -5.30 18.55
N SER A 22 0.59 -4.08 18.74
CA SER A 22 -0.18 -3.33 17.74
C SER A 22 0.70 -2.59 16.72
N ARG A 23 2.01 -2.46 16.93
CA ARG A 23 2.88 -1.68 16.05
C ARG A 23 3.40 -2.54 14.90
N ARG A 24 3.35 -1.98 13.69
CA ARG A 24 3.93 -2.54 12.46
C ARG A 24 5.09 -1.64 12.02
N PHE A 25 6.21 -2.22 11.61
CA PHE A 25 7.36 -1.46 11.13
C PHE A 25 8.17 -2.27 10.10
N VAL A 26 8.92 -1.55 9.28
CA VAL A 26 9.74 -2.11 8.21
C VAL A 26 11.22 -1.82 8.47
N ARG A 27 12.07 -2.77 8.09
CA ARG A 27 13.51 -2.60 8.00
C ARG A 27 13.89 -2.76 6.53
N TYR A 28 14.29 -1.66 5.92
CA TYR A 28 14.71 -1.62 4.53
C TYR A 28 15.92 -2.53 4.28
N ALA A 29 15.97 -3.12 3.08
CA ALA A 29 17.11 -3.92 2.64
C ALA A 29 18.38 -3.07 2.45
N THR A 30 18.18 -1.84 1.94
CA THR A 30 19.23 -0.87 1.64
C THR A 30 19.45 0.09 2.83
N SER A 31 20.60 0.76 2.85
CA SER A 31 20.90 1.84 3.81
C SER A 31 20.02 3.09 3.63
N GLU A 32 19.41 3.27 2.46
CA GLU A 32 18.48 4.35 2.17
C GLU A 32 17.06 4.01 2.66
N CYS A 33 16.52 4.84 3.55
CA CYS A 33 15.16 4.72 4.06
C CYS A 33 14.20 5.45 3.12
N ASP A 34 13.77 4.77 2.05
CA ASP A 34 12.85 5.34 1.06
C ASP A 34 11.49 4.62 1.10
N PRO A 35 10.43 5.26 1.61
CA PRO A 35 9.10 4.66 1.71
C PRO A 35 8.43 4.42 0.36
N THR A 36 8.91 5.07 -0.72
CA THR A 36 8.35 4.86 -2.06
C THR A 36 8.72 3.48 -2.63
N LYS A 37 9.76 2.83 -2.07
CA LYS A 37 10.22 1.49 -2.48
C LYS A 37 9.40 0.35 -1.85
N ILE A 38 8.43 0.65 -0.99
CA ILE A 38 7.53 -0.33 -0.38
C ILE A 38 6.44 -0.72 -1.37
N ALA A 39 6.22 -2.03 -1.57
CA ALA A 39 5.13 -2.50 -2.41
C ALA A 39 3.75 -2.12 -1.83
N PHE A 40 2.76 -1.86 -2.69
CA PHE A 40 1.45 -1.34 -2.28
C PHE A 40 0.77 -2.18 -1.19
N GLU A 41 0.74 -3.50 -1.33
CA GLU A 41 0.14 -4.40 -0.32
C GLU A 41 0.79 -4.24 1.06
N TRP A 42 2.13 -4.14 1.09
CA TRP A 42 2.88 -3.92 2.33
C TRP A 42 2.67 -2.51 2.89
N HIS A 43 2.47 -1.52 2.03
CA HIS A 43 2.12 -0.15 2.43
C HIS A 43 0.75 -0.11 3.13
N LEU A 44 -0.27 -0.74 2.55
CA LEU A 44 -1.60 -0.86 3.16
C LEU A 44 -1.53 -1.58 4.51
N TRP A 45 -0.78 -2.67 4.57
CA TRP A 45 -0.58 -3.41 5.81
C TRP A 45 0.14 -2.55 6.86
N LEU A 46 1.17 -1.79 6.50
CA LEU A 46 1.87 -0.91 7.44
C LEU A 46 0.94 0.17 8.03
N HIS A 47 0.04 0.70 7.20
CA HIS A 47 -0.91 1.76 7.56
C HIS A 47 -2.21 1.25 8.20
N HIS A 48 -2.28 -0.02 8.60
CA HIS A 48 -3.49 -0.62 9.20
C HIS A 48 -4.74 -0.54 8.32
N ALA A 49 -4.59 -0.37 7.01
CA ALA A 49 -5.70 -0.39 6.07
C ALA A 49 -6.22 -1.81 5.83
N VAL A 50 -5.34 -2.81 5.94
CA VAL A 50 -5.66 -4.23 5.82
C VAL A 50 -5.10 -5.02 7.00
N ASP A 51 -5.80 -6.07 7.41
CA ASP A 51 -5.38 -6.94 8.52
C ASP A 51 -4.65 -8.20 8.07
N PHE A 52 -4.84 -8.63 6.82
CA PHE A 52 -4.12 -9.77 6.27
C PHE A 52 -2.68 -9.40 5.95
N VAL A 53 -1.77 -10.34 6.18
CA VAL A 53 -0.36 -10.19 5.82
C VAL A 53 -0.21 -10.45 4.33
N PRO A 54 0.42 -9.56 3.55
CA PRO A 54 0.74 -9.83 2.17
C PRO A 54 1.68 -11.03 2.09
N ASP A 55 1.30 -12.08 1.36
CA ASP A 55 2.23 -13.16 1.07
C ASP A 55 3.12 -12.71 -0.09
N GLY A 56 4.43 -12.93 0.02
CA GLY A 56 5.41 -12.51 -0.99
C GLY A 56 5.17 -13.16 -2.37
N SER A 57 4.27 -14.16 -2.42
CA SER A 57 3.75 -14.78 -3.61
C SER A 57 2.31 -14.35 -3.89
N SER A 58 2.07 -13.82 -5.08
CA SER A 58 0.75 -13.63 -5.71
C SER A 58 0.06 -12.27 -5.49
N SER A 59 0.56 -11.27 -6.20
CA SER A 59 -0.31 -10.22 -6.76
C SER A 59 -1.25 -10.83 -7.81
N THR A 60 -2.31 -11.53 -7.40
CA THR A 60 -3.32 -12.07 -8.34
C THR A 60 -4.48 -11.10 -8.60
N GLU A 61 -4.66 -10.03 -7.82
CA GLU A 61 -5.77 -9.08 -8.07
C GLU A 61 -5.37 -7.77 -8.76
N ALA A 62 -4.31 -7.79 -9.58
CA ALA A 62 -4.09 -6.74 -10.60
C ALA A 62 -4.97 -6.94 -11.86
N SER A 63 -5.76 -8.01 -11.91
CA SER A 63 -6.56 -8.41 -13.08
C SER A 63 -8.06 -8.12 -12.96
N ARG A 64 -8.47 -7.11 -12.18
CA ARG A 64 -9.84 -6.54 -12.33
C ARG A 64 -9.90 -5.36 -13.30
N PHE A 65 -8.78 -4.89 -13.81
CA PHE A 65 -8.75 -3.95 -14.93
C PHE A 65 -8.39 -4.66 -16.24
N CYS A 66 -9.06 -5.79 -16.52
CA CYS A 66 -9.05 -6.35 -17.87
C CYS A 66 -10.08 -5.60 -18.72
N GLY A 67 -9.59 -4.76 -19.63
CA GLY A 67 -10.23 -4.56 -20.92
C GLY A 67 -11.43 -3.63 -21.01
N LEU A 68 -11.30 -2.38 -20.57
CA LEU A 68 -11.98 -1.29 -21.27
C LEU A 68 -10.96 -0.46 -22.01
N GLY A 69 -10.72 -0.86 -23.26
CA GLY A 69 -10.34 0.08 -24.30
C GLY A 69 -11.50 1.03 -24.50
N GLU A 70 -11.64 2.02 -23.61
CA GLU A 70 -12.44 3.19 -23.86
C GLU A 70 -11.48 4.30 -24.20
N THR A 71 -11.38 4.61 -25.50
CA THR A 71 -11.12 5.98 -25.92
C THR A 71 -12.31 6.80 -25.42
N SER A 72 -12.33 7.10 -24.12
CA SER A 72 -13.19 8.14 -23.56
C SER A 72 -12.64 9.43 -24.16
N ALA A 73 -13.29 9.88 -25.23
CA ALA A 73 -13.27 11.29 -25.57
C ALA A 73 -13.43 12.03 -24.25
N ARG A 74 -12.59 13.03 -24.01
CA ARG A 74 -12.77 13.96 -22.90
C ARG A 74 -14.11 14.64 -23.10
N ASP A 75 -15.19 13.98 -22.68
CA ASP A 75 -16.41 14.66 -22.34
C ASP A 75 -15.98 15.59 -21.21
N GLU A 76 -15.96 16.87 -21.53
CA GLU A 76 -15.78 17.91 -20.55
C GLU A 76 -16.89 17.74 -19.52
N VAL A 77 -16.57 17.02 -18.45
CA VAL A 77 -17.39 16.99 -17.25
C VAL A 77 -17.46 18.42 -16.80
N GLY A 78 -18.58 19.07 -17.12
CA GLY A 78 -18.84 20.47 -16.86
C GLY A 78 -18.38 20.78 -15.45
N ALA A 79 -17.37 21.65 -15.36
CA ALA A 79 -16.76 22.03 -14.09
C ALA A 79 -17.87 22.45 -13.14
N LEU A 80 -18.12 21.63 -12.11
CA LEU A 80 -19.02 22.04 -11.04
C LEU A 80 -18.44 23.35 -10.48
N PRO A 81 -19.21 24.45 -10.45
CA PRO A 81 -18.69 25.72 -10.00
C PRO A 81 -18.22 25.57 -8.55
N TYR A 82 -17.07 26.17 -8.23
CA TYR A 82 -16.59 26.20 -6.85
C TYR A 82 -17.66 26.82 -5.94
N VAL A 83 -18.13 26.03 -4.98
CA VAL A 83 -19.05 26.50 -3.93
C VAL A 83 -18.20 26.79 -2.70
N PRO A 84 -18.09 28.05 -2.24
CA PRO A 84 -17.34 28.38 -1.04
C PRO A 84 -18.01 27.73 0.18
N TRP A 85 -17.18 27.13 1.04
CA TRP A 85 -17.63 26.52 2.28
C TRP A 85 -18.25 27.57 3.22
N ARG A 86 -19.38 27.23 3.86
CA ARG A 86 -20.06 28.07 4.86
C ARG A 86 -19.99 27.39 6.24
N PRO A 87 -19.44 28.04 7.27
CA PRO A 87 -19.45 27.56 8.65
C PRO A 87 -20.85 27.51 9.25
#